data_AF-A0AAW4H984-F1
#
_entry.id   AF-A0AAW4H984-F1
#
_cell.length_a   1.000
_cell.length_b   1.000
_cell.length_c   1.000
_cell.angle_alpha   90.00
_cell.angle_beta   90.00
_cell.angle_gamma   90.00
#
_symmetry.space_group_name_H-M   'P 1'
#
loop_
_entity.id
_entity.type
_entity.pdbx_description
1 polymer ?
#
loop_
_entity_poly.entity_id
_entity_poly.type
_entity_poly.pdbx_seq_one_letter_code
_entity_poly.pdbx_strand_id
1 'polypeptide(L)'
;MTMQYSGFDVLEMLKFINLKCEYLAIEKVTDVEFKMVIKSSVYGDFEQTGYLFRLLMNAFKPYLDDANLAREKQNQFLDDTLKEATSLGLKIVRKTK
;
A
#
# COMPACT_ATOMS: atom_id res chain seq x y z
N MET A 1 10.09 14.42 5.22
CA MET A 1 8.84 14.21 4.47
C MET A 1 8.90 12.82 3.85
N THR A 2 7.96 11.96 4.18
CA THR A 2 7.85 10.63 3.56
C THR A 2 7.28 10.79 2.15
N MET A 3 7.90 10.16 1.15
CA MET A 3 7.38 10.18 -0.22
C MET A 3 6.06 9.41 -0.27
N GLN A 4 5.00 10.06 -0.77
CA GLN A 4 3.66 9.51 -0.83
C GLN A 4 3.04 9.69 -2.23
N TYR A 5 2.19 8.74 -2.61
CA TYR A 5 1.36 8.82 -3.80
C TYR A 5 -0.09 8.53 -3.42
N SER A 6 -1.00 9.48 -3.68
CA SER A 6 -2.42 9.38 -3.30
C SER A 6 -2.63 9.04 -1.81
N GLY A 7 -1.77 9.59 -0.95
CA GLY A 7 -1.77 9.33 0.49
C GLY A 7 -1.27 7.93 0.90
N PHE A 8 -0.72 7.13 -0.02
CA PHE A 8 -0.02 5.88 0.29
C PHE A 8 1.50 6.11 0.30
N ASP A 9 2.19 5.67 1.34
CA ASP A 9 3.65 5.66 1.36
C ASP A 9 4.23 4.44 0.61
N VAL A 10 5.57 4.41 0.50
CA VAL A 10 6.32 3.34 -0.16
C VAL A 10 5.98 1.95 0.38
N LEU A 11 5.87 1.81 1.69
CA LEU A 11 5.63 0.52 2.33
C LEU A 11 4.18 0.08 2.12
N GLU A 12 3.23 1.01 2.20
CA GLU A 12 1.82 0.74 1.94
C GLU A 12 1.59 0.31 0.49
N MET A 13 2.18 1.02 -0.48
CA MET A 13 2.11 0.65 -1.90
C MET A 13 2.70 -0.75 -2.14
N LEU A 14 3.90 -1.01 -1.62
CA LEU A 14 4.59 -2.28 -1.77
C LEU A 14 3.79 -3.44 -1.15
N LYS A 15 3.26 -3.24 0.06
CA LYS A 15 2.44 -4.22 0.76
C LYS A 15 1.20 -4.56 -0.05
N PHE A 16 0.52 -3.55 -0.60
CA PHE A 16 -0.71 -3.78 -1.35
C PHE A 16 -0.46 -4.55 -2.64
N ILE A 17 0.58 -4.17 -3.41
CA ILE A 17 0.99 -4.89 -4.62
C ILE A 17 1.28 -6.36 -4.27
N ASN A 18 2.12 -6.60 -3.26
CA ASN A 18 2.53 -7.95 -2.86
C ASN A 18 1.35 -8.85 -2.44
N LEU A 19 0.29 -8.26 -1.88
CA LEU A 19 -0.92 -9.00 -1.50
C LEU A 19 -1.84 -9.34 -2.69
N LYS A 20 -1.63 -8.72 -3.84
CA LYS A 20 -2.55 -8.76 -4.99
C LYS A 20 -1.93 -9.31 -6.28
N CYS A 21 -0.61 -9.39 -6.37
CA CYS A 21 0.10 -10.01 -7.47
C CYS A 21 0.40 -11.50 -7.19
N GLU A 22 0.64 -12.29 -8.24
CA GLU A 22 1.17 -13.64 -8.09
C GLU A 22 2.68 -13.65 -7.84
N TYR A 23 3.38 -12.64 -8.37
CA TYR A 23 4.82 -12.53 -8.26
C TYR A 23 5.24 -11.06 -8.17
N LEU A 24 6.19 -10.79 -7.29
CA LEU A 24 6.85 -9.50 -7.13
C LEU A 24 8.34 -9.74 -6.90
N ALA A 25 9.18 -9.12 -7.73
CA ALA A 25 10.61 -9.05 -7.53
C ALA A 25 11.10 -7.62 -7.66
N ILE A 26 12.01 -7.24 -6.78
CA ILE A 26 12.70 -5.96 -6.79
C ILE A 26 14.18 -6.25 -6.65
N GLU A 27 14.96 -5.87 -7.65
CA GLU A 27 16.40 -6.08 -7.70
C GLU A 27 17.10 -4.73 -7.77
N LYS A 28 18.19 -4.59 -7.01
CA LYS A 28 19.05 -3.41 -7.08
C LYS A 28 19.97 -3.56 -8.29
N VAL A 29 19.89 -2.64 -9.26
CA VAL A 29 20.74 -2.64 -10.46
C VAL A 29 21.98 -1.79 -10.23
N THR A 30 21.80 -0.60 -9.65
CA THR A 30 22.88 0.32 -9.26
C THR A 30 22.58 0.90 -7.88
N ASP A 31 23.40 1.83 -7.38
CA ASP A 31 23.14 2.49 -6.10
C ASP A 31 21.85 3.32 -6.07
N VAL A 32 21.32 3.70 -7.24
CA VAL A 32 20.14 4.55 -7.34
C VAL A 32 19.02 3.94 -8.20
N GLU A 33 19.31 2.88 -8.96
CA GLU A 33 18.35 2.23 -9.84
C GLU A 33 17.98 0.82 -9.37
N PHE A 34 16.71 0.51 -9.58
CA PHE A 34 16.10 -0.77 -9.25
C PHE A 34 15.39 -1.30 -10.49
N LYS A 35 15.29 -2.62 -10.59
CA LYS A 35 14.43 -3.32 -11.53
C LYS A 35 13.26 -3.91 -10.75
N MET A 36 12.05 -3.70 -11.25
CA MET A 36 10.83 -4.27 -10.66
C MET A 36 10.13 -5.14 -11.68
N VAL A 37 9.75 -6.35 -11.27
CA VAL A 37 8.96 -7.30 -12.06
C VAL A 37 7.75 -7.71 -11.25
N ILE A 38 6.56 -7.56 -11.82
CA ILE A 38 5.28 -7.97 -11.25
C ILE A 38 4.55 -8.84 -12.25
N LYS A 39 3.99 -9.95 -11.78
CA LYS A 39 3.03 -10.78 -12.53
C LYS A 39 1.69 -10.76 -11.82
N SER A 40 0.64 -10.41 -12.55
CA SER A 40 -0.72 -10.43 -12.04
C SER A 40 -1.69 -10.74 -13.17
N SER A 41 -2.46 -11.81 -13.03
CA SER A 41 -3.58 -12.14 -13.92
C SER A 41 -4.69 -11.09 -13.91
N VAL A 42 -4.80 -10.29 -12.83
CA VAL A 42 -5.86 -9.30 -12.65
C VAL A 42 -5.46 -7.92 -13.15
N TYR A 43 -4.26 -7.44 -12.77
CA TYR A 43 -3.81 -6.07 -13.06
C TYR A 43 -2.80 -6.00 -14.21
N GLY A 44 -2.44 -7.14 -14.79
CA GLY A 44 -1.44 -7.26 -15.82
C GLY A 44 -0.01 -7.32 -15.28
N ASP A 45 0.90 -7.63 -16.20
CA ASP A 45 2.32 -7.70 -15.91
C ASP A 45 2.96 -6.31 -15.95
N PHE A 46 3.96 -6.09 -15.09
CA PHE A 46 4.75 -4.87 -15.07
C PHE A 46 6.23 -5.21 -14.99
N GLU A 47 7.03 -4.64 -15.88
CA GLU A 47 8.49 -4.75 -15.85
C GLU A 47 9.12 -3.41 -16.21
N GLN A 48 9.86 -2.82 -15.27
CA GLN A 48 10.51 -1.53 -15.49
C GLN A 48 11.76 -1.38 -14.60
N THR A 49 12.75 -0.65 -15.11
CA THR A 49 13.95 -0.20 -14.38
C THR A 49 13.91 1.31 -14.15
N GLY A 50 14.38 1.76 -12.98
CA GLY A 50 14.46 3.19 -12.63
C GLY A 50 14.54 3.43 -11.14
N TYR A 51 14.23 4.66 -10.71
CA TYR A 51 14.22 5.03 -9.29
C TYR A 51 13.06 4.38 -8.52
N LEU A 52 13.36 3.84 -7.33
CA LEU A 52 12.42 3.03 -6.53
C LEU A 52 11.04 3.66 -6.35
N PHE A 53 10.98 4.93 -5.93
CA PHE A 53 9.69 5.58 -5.68
C PHE A 53 8.86 5.73 -6.95
N ARG A 54 9.49 6.13 -8.07
CA ARG A 54 8.80 6.31 -9.34
C ARG A 54 8.34 4.99 -9.94
N LEU A 55 9.13 3.92 -9.77
CA LEU A 55 8.74 2.56 -10.13
C LEU A 55 7.52 2.10 -9.35
N LEU A 56 7.57 2.20 -8.02
CA LEU A 56 6.45 1.82 -7.16
C LEU A 56 5.18 2.60 -7.49
N MET A 57 5.29 3.92 -7.68
CA MET A 57 4.15 4.74 -8.09
C MET A 57 3.53 4.23 -9.40
N ASN A 58 4.35 3.90 -10.40
CA ASN A 58 3.84 3.41 -11.68
C ASN A 58 3.23 2.01 -11.57
N ALA A 59 3.90 1.11 -10.85
CA ALA A 59 3.42 -0.24 -10.56
C ALA A 59 2.12 -0.25 -9.74
N PHE A 60 1.93 0.73 -8.87
CA PHE A 60 0.79 0.81 -7.96
C PHE A 60 -0.48 1.41 -8.60
N LYS A 61 -0.35 2.20 -9.68
CA LYS A 61 -1.50 2.84 -10.35
C LYS A 61 -2.68 1.91 -10.64
N PRO A 62 -2.48 0.69 -11.19
CA PRO A 62 -3.58 -0.24 -11.44
C PRO A 62 -4.32 -0.69 -10.18
N TYR A 63 -3.67 -0.63 -9.02
CA TYR A 63 -4.19 -1.08 -7.73
C TYR A 63 -4.88 0.03 -6.94
N LEU A 64 -4.80 1.29 -7.40
CA LEU A 64 -5.16 2.46 -6.62
C LEU A 64 -6.63 2.45 -6.16
N ASP A 65 -7.55 2.08 -7.05
CA ASP A 65 -8.98 2.07 -6.74
C ASP A 65 -9.31 1.05 -5.64
N ASP A 66 -8.75 -0.16 -5.76
CA ASP A 66 -8.93 -1.21 -4.75
C ASP A 66 -8.23 -0.86 -3.43
N ALA A 67 -7.08 -0.18 -3.50
CA ALA A 67 -6.38 0.29 -2.31
C ALA A 67 -7.17 1.37 -1.56
N ASN A 68 -7.80 2.28 -2.29
CA ASN A 68 -8.71 3.27 -1.70
C ASN A 68 -9.92 2.58 -1.05
N LEU A 69 -10.55 1.64 -1.75
CA LEU A 69 -11.67 0.89 -1.19
C LEU A 69 -11.29 0.09 0.06
N ALA A 70 -10.10 -0.52 0.06
CA ALA A 70 -9.58 -1.25 1.23
C ALA A 70 -9.34 -0.31 2.42
N ARG A 71 -8.78 0.87 2.16
CA ARG A 71 -8.56 1.91 3.19
C ARG A 71 -9.88 2.41 3.77
N GLU A 72 -10.88 2.66 2.93
CA GLU A 72 -12.22 3.07 3.38
C GLU A 72 -12.86 2.02 4.27
N LYS A 73 -12.84 0.74 3.85
CA LYS A 73 -13.36 -0.37 4.65
C LYS A 73 -12.62 -0.52 5.98
N GLN A 74 -11.30 -0.35 5.97
CA GLN A 74 -10.50 -0.40 7.19
C GLN A 74 -10.87 0.73 8.15
N ASN A 75 -11.07 1.94 7.64
CA ASN A 75 -11.49 3.08 8.46
C ASN A 75 -12.89 2.87 9.04
N GLN A 76 -13.84 2.38 8.23
CA GLN A 76 -15.18 2.04 8.71
C GLN A 76 -15.14 0.97 9.80
N PHE A 77 -14.38 -0.10 9.61
CA PHE A 77 -14.21 -1.15 10.61
C PHE A 77 -13.63 -0.61 11.92
N LEU A 78 -12.63 0.26 11.83
CA LEU A 78 -12.05 0.92 13.01
C LEU A 78 -13.10 1.78 13.71
N ASP A 79 -13.85 2.61 12.98
CA ASP A 79 -14.88 3.46 13.56
C ASP A 79 -15.98 2.65 14.27
N ASP A 80 -16.42 1.55 13.69
CA ASP A 80 -17.43 0.68 14.28
C ASP A 80 -16.88 -0.04 15.53
N THR A 81 -15.64 -0.53 15.47
CA THR A 81 -14.95 -1.12 16.63
C THR A 81 -14.80 -0.11 17.77
N LEU A 82 -14.47 1.14 17.45
CA LEU A 82 -14.34 2.22 18.45
C LEU A 82 -15.70 2.55 19.09
N LYS A 83 -16.78 2.58 18.31
CA LYS A 83 -18.14 2.79 18.83
C LYS A 83 -18.56 1.65 19.76
N GLU A 84 -18.33 0.40 19.35
CA GLU A 84 -18.66 -0.78 20.15
C GLU A 84 -17.89 -0.77 21.48
N ALA A 85 -16.57 -0.57 21.44
CA ALA A 85 -15.75 -0.50 22.65
C ALA A 85 -16.20 0.63 23.60
N THR A 86 -16.60 1.79 23.05
CA THR A 86 -17.15 2.89 23.86
C THR A 86 -18.49 2.51 24.49
N SER A 87 -19.36 1.78 23.77
CA SER A 87 -20.64 1.29 24.30
C SER A 87 -20.47 0.27 25.45
N LEU A 88 -19.35 -0.46 25.45
CA LEU A 88 -18.95 -1.39 26.52
C LEU A 88 -18.26 -0.68 27.70
N GLY A 89 -18.17 0.66 27.69
CA GLY A 89 -17.54 1.44 28.75
C GLY A 89 -16.01 1.43 28.72
N LEU A 90 -15.38 0.92 27.66
CA LEU A 90 -13.92 0.91 27.52
C LEU A 90 -13.43 2.33 27.16
N LYS A 91 -12.46 2.84 27.93
CA LYS A 91 -11.78 4.10 27.60
C LYS A 91 -10.60 3.85 26.67
N ILE A 92 -10.73 4.31 25.43
CA ILE A 92 -9.67 4.18 24.43
C ILE A 92 -8.71 5.37 24.56
N VAL A 93 -7.50 5.11 25.03
CA VAL A 93 -6.44 6.12 25.15
C VAL A 93 -5.52 6.01 23.94
N ARG A 94 -5.63 6.93 22.98
CA ARG A 94 -4.62 7.06 21.92
C ARG A 94 -3.36 7.68 22.52
N LYS A 95 -2.29 6.90 22.68
CA LYS A 95 -0.95 7.45 22.89
C LYS A 95 -0.45 8.02 21.56
N THR A 96 -0.64 9.31 21.35
CA THR A 96 0.17 10.06 20.37
C THR A 96 1.62 10.06 20.88
N LYS A 97 2.52 9.49 20.07
CA LYS A 97 3.97 9.68 20.25
C LYS A 97 4.36 11.08 19.78
#